data_AF-A0A259G5P5-F1
#
_entry.id   AF-A0A259G5P5-F1
#
_cell.length_a   1.000
_cell.length_b   1.000
_cell.length_c   1.000
_cell.angle_alpha   90.00
_cell.angle_beta   90.00
_cell.angle_gamma   90.00
#
_symmetry.space_group_name_H-M   'P 1'
#
loop_
_entity.id
_entity.type
_entity.pdbx_description
1 polymer ?
#
loop_
_entity_poly.entity_id
_entity_poly.type
_entity_poly.pdbx_seq_one_letter_code
_entity_poly.pdbx_strand_id
1 'polypeptide(L)' 'MSRLILFNKPYGVLSQFTAEGRWQGLSDYLSLPGVYAAGRLDADSEGLLILTDDG' A
#
# COMPACT_ATOMS: atom_id res chain seq x y z
N MET A 1 -3.25 13.87 -15.31
CA MET A 1 -3.70 14.22 -13.95
C MET A 1 -3.11 13.18 -13.03
N SER A 2 -2.55 13.58 -11.90
CA SER A 2 -2.07 12.64 -10.90
C SER A 2 -3.24 11.99 -10.17
N ARG A 3 -3.08 10.74 -9.80
CA ARG A 3 -4.03 9.93 -9.05
C ARG A 3 -3.53 9.79 -7.62
N LEU A 4 -4.31 10.29 -6.66
CA LEU A 4 -4.05 10.13 -5.23
C LEU A 4 -5.08 9.19 -4.61
N ILE A 5 -4.61 8.19 -3.87
CA ILE A 5 -5.44 7.19 -3.20
C ILE A 5 -5.09 7.18 -1.71
N LEU A 6 -6.13 7.18 -0.89
CA LEU A 6 -6.04 7.00 0.56
C LEU A 6 -6.48 5.58 0.90
N PHE A 7 -5.60 4.80 1.50
CA PHE A 7 -5.85 3.42 1.88
C PHE A 7 -5.71 3.27 3.39
N ASN A 8 -6.74 2.74 4.05
CA ASN A 8 -6.63 2.37 5.46
C ASN A 8 -6.00 0.97 5.55
N LYS A 9 -4.68 0.91 5.73
CA LYS A 9 -3.89 -0.31 5.74
C LYS A 9 -4.17 -1.11 7.02
N PRO A 10 -4.62 -2.36 6.92
CA PRO A 10 -4.80 -3.21 8.09
C PRO A 10 -3.47 -3.75 8.61
N TYR A 11 -3.48 -4.26 9.83
CA TYR A 11 -2.35 -4.97 10.42
C TYR A 11 -1.95 -6.17 9.55
N GLY A 12 -0.65 -6.40 9.42
CA GLY A 12 -0.08 -7.53 8.72
C GLY A 12 0.10 -7.37 7.21
N VAL A 13 -0.10 -6.15 6.69
CA VAL A 13 0.05 -5.83 5.27
C VAL A 13 1.25 -4.93 5.03
N LEU A 14 2.08 -5.26 4.04
CA LEU A 14 3.22 -4.46 3.63
C LEU A 14 2.79 -3.18 2.90
N SER A 15 3.59 -2.13 2.98
CA SER A 15 3.45 -0.93 2.14
C SER A 15 3.98 -1.14 0.72
N GLN A 16 3.79 -2.33 0.15
CA GLN A 16 4.23 -2.69 -1.19
C GLN A 16 3.24 -3.69 -1.80
N PHE A 17 3.14 -3.73 -3.14
CA PHE A 17 2.17 -4.60 -3.80
C PHE A 17 2.50 -6.08 -3.68
N THR A 18 3.78 -6.44 -3.68
CA THR A 18 4.22 -7.84 -3.61
C THR A 18 4.29 -8.31 -2.16
N ALA A 19 3.64 -9.44 -1.86
CA ALA A 19 3.75 -10.10 -0.55
C ALA A 19 5.19 -10.58 -0.29
N GLU A 20 5.58 -10.62 0.99
CA GLU A 20 6.93 -11.06 1.39
C GLU A 20 6.91 -11.74 2.76
N GLY A 21 7.56 -12.91 2.84
CA GLY A 21 7.62 -13.72 4.05
C GLY A 21 6.23 -14.12 4.52
N ARG A 22 5.86 -13.68 5.74
CA ARG A 22 4.54 -13.94 6.32
C ARG A 22 3.51 -12.84 6.08
N TRP A 23 3.93 -11.71 5.51
CA TRP A 23 3.10 -10.51 5.40
C TRP A 23 2.45 -10.41 4.03
N GLN A 24 1.20 -9.94 4.01
CA GLN A 24 0.42 -9.76 2.78
C GLN A 24 0.89 -8.52 2.01
N GLY A 25 0.66 -8.52 0.70
CA GLY A 25 0.91 -7.37 -0.16
C GLY A 25 -0.33 -6.51 -0.36
N LEU A 26 -0.16 -5.28 -0.84
CA LEU A 26 -1.29 -4.43 -1.23
C LEU A 26 -2.09 -5.02 -2.39
N SER A 27 -1.52 -5.92 -3.19
CA SER A 27 -2.22 -6.60 -4.30
C SER A 27 -3.46 -7.36 -3.86
N ASP A 28 -3.49 -7.82 -2.61
CA ASP A 28 -4.61 -8.58 -2.05
C ASP A 28 -5.81 -7.69 -1.71
N TYR A 29 -5.57 -6.38 -1.58
CA TYR A 29 -6.58 -5.38 -1.20
C TYR A 29 -6.90 -4.39 -2.33
N LEU A 30 -5.97 -4.18 -3.26
CA LEU A 30 -6.04 -3.14 -4.28
C LEU A 30 -5.69 -3.71 -5.66
N SER A 31 -6.68 -3.75 -6.55
CA SER A 31 -6.48 -4.09 -7.97
C SER A 31 -6.21 -2.84 -8.81
N LEU A 32 -5.22 -2.03 -8.41
CA LEU A 32 -4.91 -0.74 -9.03
C LEU A 32 -3.48 -0.75 -9.58
N PRO A 33 -3.28 -0.94 -10.90
CA PRO A 33 -1.97 -0.86 -11.50
C PRO A 33 -1.47 0.59 -11.59
N GLY A 34 -0.15 0.76 -11.60
CA GLY A 34 0.49 2.05 -11.88
C GLY A 34 0.54 3.04 -10.71
N VAL A 35 0.20 2.61 -9.49
CA VAL A 35 0.36 3.42 -8.28
C VAL A 35 1.36 2.74 -7.33
N TYR A 36 2.01 3.53 -6.48
CA TYR A 36 2.95 3.08 -5.47
C TYR A 36 2.75 3.84 -4.16
N ALA A 37 3.27 3.29 -3.06
CA ALA A 37 3.16 3.91 -1.75
C ALA A 37 3.99 5.20 -1.69
N ALA A 38 3.34 6.31 -1.35
CA ALA A 38 3.98 7.60 -1.07
C ALA A 38 4.39 7.63 0.41
N GLY A 39 5.45 6.90 0.73
CA GLY A 39 5.93 6.70 2.11
C GLY A 39 5.80 5.25 2.56
N ARG A 40 6.13 4.99 3.83
CA ARG A 40 6.11 3.65 4.42
C ARG A 40 5.30 3.62 5.70
N LEU A 41 4.51 2.57 5.83
CA LEU A 41 3.85 2.15 7.05
C LEU A 41 4.20 0.68 7.29
N ASP A 42 4.79 0.37 8.44
CA ASP A 42 5.32 -0.96 8.71
C ASP A 42 4.20 -2.01 8.76
N ALA A 43 4.57 -3.27 8.50
CA ALA A 43 3.60 -4.36 8.39
C ALA A 43 2.80 -4.56 9.68
N ASP A 44 3.42 -4.32 10.84
CA ASP A 44 2.81 -4.41 12.16
C ASP A 44 2.09 -3.13 12.61
N SER A 45 2.01 -2.12 11.74
CA SER A 45 1.23 -0.90 11.96
C SER A 45 -0.10 -0.92 11.19
N GLU A 46 -1.04 -0.09 11.63
CA GLU A 46 -2.34 0.11 10.99
C GLU A 46 -2.58 1.60 10.73
N GLY A 47 -3.36 1.92 9.70
CA GLY A 47 -3.82 3.28 9.46
C GLY A 47 -3.57 3.78 8.04
N LEU A 48 -3.49 5.10 7.91
CA LEU A 48 -3.50 5.75 6.61
C LEU A 48 -2.19 5.53 5.84
N LEU A 49 -2.30 4.89 4.68
CA LEU A 49 -1.27 4.80 3.66
C LEU A 49 -1.71 5.58 2.41
N ILE A 50 -0.82 6.40 1.88
CA ILE A 50 -1.08 7.17 0.66
C ILE A 50 -0.45 6.44 -0.53
N LEU A 51 -1.19 6.33 -1.63
CA LEU A 51 -0.67 5.79 -2.90
C LEU A 51 -0.82 6.84 -4.00
N THR A 52 0.16 6.90 -4.89
CA THR A 52 0.23 7.87 -6.00
C THR A 52 0.78 7.21 -7.27
N ASP A 53 0.40 7.73 -8.45
CA ASP A 53 1.04 7.42 -9.74
C ASP A 53 2.09 8.47 -10.16
N ASP A 54 2.37 9.44 -9.28
CA ASP A 54 3.22 10.62 -9.55
C ASP A 54 4.35 10.75 -8.53
N GLY A 55 5.60 10.88 -9.00
CA GLY A 55 6.80 10.99 -8.16
C GLY A 55 8.09 10.61 -8.85
#